data_AF-A0A497K3S1-F1
#
_entry.id   AF-A0A497K3S1-F1
#
_cell.length_a   1.000
_cell.length_b   1.000
_cell.length_c   1.000
_cell.angle_alpha   90.00
_cell.angle_beta   90.00
_cell.angle_gamma   90.00
#
_symmetry.space_group_name_H-M   'P 1'
#
loop_
_entity.id
_entity.type
_entity.pdbx_description
1 polymer ?
#
loop_
_entity_poly.entity_id
_entity_poly.type
_entity_poly.pdbx_seq_one_letter_code
_entity_poly.pdbx_strand_id
1 'polypeptide(L)'
;MLALTIILALSLSLYLVSGILAPKRKGREKTTTYACGERIRLGSLKITVTLYEYLTYFIVLDSAAILVMFIALSLTGFDTYITVLVYLAIILVSALVLRGEG
;
A
#
# COMPACT_ATOMS: atom_id res chain seq x y z
N MET A 1 11.27 -8.54 -14.22
CA MET A 1 10.19 -9.51 -14.51
C MET A 1 10.50 -10.91 -14.01
N LEU A 2 11.60 -11.56 -14.44
CA LEU A 2 12.00 -12.91 -14.00
C LEU A 2 12.07 -13.10 -12.47
N ALA A 3 12.67 -12.15 -11.75
CA ALA A 3 12.75 -12.22 -10.28
C ALA A 3 11.36 -12.22 -9.61
N LEU A 4 10.43 -11.38 -10.08
CA LEU A 4 9.08 -11.30 -9.53
C LEU A 4 8.30 -12.59 -9.78
N THR A 5 8.42 -13.17 -10.98
CA THR A 5 7.79 -14.46 -11.29
C THR A 5 8.34 -15.59 -10.44
N ILE A 6 9.65 -15.60 -10.14
CA ILE A 6 10.27 -16.61 -9.28
C ILE A 6 9.76 -16.49 -7.85
N ILE A 7 9.72 -15.27 -7.29
CA ILE A 7 9.24 -15.02 -5.93
C ILE A 7 7.75 -15.40 -5.79
N LEU A 8 6.94 -15.04 -6.78
CA LEU A 8 5.52 -15.39 -6.79
C LEU A 8 5.32 -16.91 -6.90
N ALA A 9 6.04 -17.58 -7.79
CA ALA A 9 5.97 -19.04 -7.92
C ALA A 9 6.45 -19.76 -6.65
N LEU A 10 7.49 -19.24 -6.00
CA LEU A 10 8.01 -19.80 -4.76
C LEU A 10 7.03 -19.63 -3.60
N SER A 11 6.46 -18.43 -3.42
CA SER A 11 5.46 -18.19 -2.37
C SER A 11 4.20 -19.03 -2.57
N LEU A 12 3.72 -19.17 -3.81
CA LEU A 12 2.57 -20.01 -4.14
C LEU A 12 2.85 -21.49 -3.88
N SER A 13 4.03 -21.98 -4.25
CA SER A 13 4.41 -23.38 -4.02
C SER A 13 4.54 -23.69 -2.53
N LEU A 14 5.14 -22.80 -1.72
CA LEU A 14 5.20 -22.94 -0.27
C LEU A 14 3.80 -22.95 0.37
N TYR A 15 2.89 -22.10 -0.12
CA TYR A 15 1.50 -22.09 0.35
C TYR A 15 0.76 -23.40 0.04
N LEU A 16 0.95 -23.96 -1.16
CA LEU A 16 0.36 -25.25 -1.55
C LEU A 16 0.94 -26.42 -0.75
N VAL A 17 2.27 -26.49 -0.63
CA VAL A 17 2.96 -27.56 0.12
C VAL A 17 2.56 -27.52 1.59
N SER A 18 2.52 -26.33 2.20
CA SER A 18 2.08 -26.19 3.59
C SER A 18 0.61 -26.61 3.78
N GLY A 19 -0.28 -26.30 2.85
CA GLY A 19 -1.68 -26.75 2.89
C GLY A 19 -1.85 -28.27 2.75
N ILE A 20 -0.97 -28.95 2.02
CA ILE A 20 -0.97 -30.41 1.86
C ILE A 20 -0.37 -31.10 3.08
N LEU A 21 0.76 -30.59 3.58
CA LEU A 21 1.52 -31.20 4.68
C LEU A 21 0.92 -30.90 6.06
N ALA A 22 0.14 -29.83 6.20
CA ALA A 22 -0.43 -29.43 7.48
C ALA A 22 -1.45 -30.45 8.03
N PRO A 23 -1.40 -30.76 9.34
CA PRO A 23 -2.34 -31.66 9.98
C PRO A 23 -3.74 -31.02 10.04
N LYS A 24 -4.70 -31.61 9.33
CA LYS A 24 -6.10 -31.14 9.26
C LYS A 24 -6.92 -31.56 10.49
N ARG A 25 -6.54 -31.08 11.68
CA ARG A 25 -7.31 -31.31 12.93
C ARG A 25 -8.44 -30.28 13.04
N LYS A 26 -9.65 -30.67 12.62
CA LYS A 26 -10.86 -29.84 12.73
C LYS A 26 -11.32 -29.78 14.19
N GLY A 27 -11.39 -28.58 14.77
CA GLY A 27 -11.96 -28.32 16.08
C GLY A 27 -12.79 -27.04 16.02
N ARG A 28 -14.02 -27.08 16.54
CA ARG A 28 -14.99 -25.97 16.45
C ARG A 28 -14.45 -24.65 17.03
N GLU A 29 -13.59 -24.73 18.05
CA GLU A 29 -12.96 -23.56 18.68
C GLU A 29 -11.77 -23.00 17.87
N LYS A 30 -11.17 -23.80 16.99
CA LYS A 30 -10.06 -23.34 16.13
C LYS A 30 -10.55 -22.50 14.95
N THR A 31 -11.82 -22.62 14.60
CA THR A 31 -12.46 -21.91 13.50
C THR A 31 -13.16 -20.63 13.94
N THR A 32 -13.25 -20.37 15.24
CA THR A 32 -13.84 -19.14 15.79
C THR A 32 -12.77 -18.06 15.95
N THR A 33 -13.15 -16.80 15.77
CA THR A 33 -12.26 -15.66 16.00
C THR A 33 -11.73 -15.68 17.44
N TYR A 34 -10.43 -15.44 17.59
CA TYR A 34 -9.82 -15.34 18.90
C TYR A 34 -10.32 -14.07 19.60
N ALA A 35 -10.98 -14.24 20.75
CA ALA A 35 -11.45 -13.18 21.61
C ALA A 35 -11.37 -13.60 23.08
N CYS A 36 -10.20 -14.10 23.51
CA CYS A 36 -9.96 -14.58 24.89
C CYS A 36 -11.00 -15.61 25.38
N GLY A 37 -11.49 -16.47 24.48
CA GLY A 37 -12.52 -17.49 24.78
C GLY A 37 -13.98 -17.03 24.60
N GLU A 38 -14.21 -15.72 24.38
CA GLU A 38 -15.53 -15.15 24.10
C GLU A 38 -15.98 -15.46 22.67
N ARG A 39 -17.27 -15.78 22.47
CA ARG A 39 -17.84 -15.97 21.13
C ARG A 39 -18.36 -14.65 20.57
N ILE A 40 -17.46 -13.87 19.99
CA ILE A 40 -17.84 -12.60 19.35
C ILE A 40 -18.35 -12.87 17.93
N ARG A 41 -19.55 -12.36 17.63
CA ARG A 41 -20.00 -12.22 16.24
C ARG A 41 -19.35 -10.96 15.67
N LEU A 42 -18.30 -11.14 14.86
CA LEU A 42 -17.76 -10.02 14.08
C LEU A 42 -18.85 -9.57 13.09
N GLY A 43 -19.58 -8.52 13.45
CA GLY A 43 -20.35 -7.73 12.49
C GLY A 43 -19.41 -6.88 11.63
N SER A 44 -19.97 -5.94 10.86
CA SER A 44 -19.16 -4.96 10.13
C SER A 44 -18.34 -4.14 11.14
N LEU A 45 -17.03 -4.38 11.16
CA LEU A 45 -16.08 -3.67 12.00
C LEU A 45 -15.98 -2.24 11.45
N LYS A 46 -16.66 -1.28 12.10
CA LYS A 46 -16.50 0.15 11.80
C LYS A 46 -15.19 0.62 12.44
N ILE A 47 -14.10 0.50 11.69
CA ILE A 47 -12.81 1.01 12.10
C ILE A 47 -12.79 2.50 11.75
N THR A 48 -12.68 3.36 12.76
CA THR A 48 -12.43 4.79 12.53
C THR A 48 -10.98 4.95 12.08
N VAL A 49 -10.78 5.37 10.83
CA VAL A 49 -9.45 5.66 10.30
C VAL A 49 -9.00 7.01 10.86
N THR A 50 -8.23 6.98 11.95
CA THR A 50 -7.72 8.18 12.62
C THR A 50 -6.63 8.91 11.81
N LEU A 51 -6.03 8.23 10.83
CA LEU A 51 -4.89 8.71 10.05
C LEU A 51 -5.24 8.97 8.57
N TYR A 52 -6.50 9.29 8.29
CA TYR A 52 -6.99 9.46 6.92
C TYR A 52 -6.30 10.63 6.19
N GLU A 53 -5.93 11.68 6.91
CA GLU A 53 -5.20 12.83 6.35
C GLU A 53 -3.85 12.40 5.79
N TYR A 54 -3.09 11.61 6.54
CA TYR A 54 -1.81 11.03 6.09
C TYR A 54 -1.97 10.14 4.86
N LEU A 55 -3.08 9.40 4.76
CA LEU A 55 -3.39 8.61 3.57
C LEU A 55 -3.61 9.53 2.35
N THR A 56 -4.32 10.64 2.52
CA THR A 56 -4.51 11.63 1.46
C THR A 56 -3.19 12.25 1.02
N TYR A 57 -2.33 12.68 1.96
CA TYR A 57 -0.99 13.18 1.63
C TYR A 57 -0.15 12.16 0.87
N PHE A 58 -0.20 10.89 1.30
CA PHE A 58 0.53 9.81 0.66
C PHE A 58 0.11 9.63 -0.81
N ILE A 59 -1.19 9.62 -1.10
CA ILE A 59 -1.71 9.45 -2.47
C ILE A 59 -1.28 10.61 -3.38
N VAL A 60 -1.36 11.85 -2.89
CA VAL A 60 -0.96 13.04 -3.67
C VAL A 60 0.54 13.02 -3.96
N LEU A 61 1.37 12.73 -2.97
CA LEU A 61 2.82 12.68 -3.15
C LEU A 61 3.27 11.51 -4.03
N ASP A 62 2.67 10.33 -3.88
CA ASP A 62 3.01 9.14 -4.66
C ASP A 62 2.67 9.31 -6.15
N SER A 63 1.47 9.80 -6.45
CA SER A 63 1.07 10.10 -7.83
C SER A 63 1.98 11.14 -8.50
N ALA A 64 2.41 12.15 -7.74
CA ALA A 64 3.31 13.17 -8.24
C ALA A 64 4.74 12.64 -8.49
N ALA A 65 5.25 11.77 -7.61
CA ALA A 65 6.54 11.10 -7.82
C ALA A 65 6.56 10.27 -9.10
N ILE A 66 5.45 9.56 -9.40
CA ILE A 66 5.29 8.80 -10.65
C ILE A 66 5.37 9.74 -11.87
N LEU A 67 4.71 10.90 -11.83
CA LEU A 67 4.74 11.88 -12.91
C LEU A 67 6.16 12.44 -13.13
N VAL A 68 6.90 12.75 -12.06
CA VAL A 68 8.31 13.15 -12.16
C VAL A 68 9.15 12.05 -12.81
N MET A 69 8.94 10.79 -12.43
CA MET A 69 9.65 9.65 -13.01
C MET A 69 9.44 9.54 -14.52
N PHE A 70 8.20 9.72 -15.00
CA PHE A 70 7.90 9.70 -16.43
C PHE A 70 8.52 10.89 -17.19
N ILE A 71 8.49 12.09 -16.60
CA ILE A 71 9.12 13.29 -17.18
C ILE A 71 10.64 13.07 -17.32
N ALA A 72 11.27 12.56 -16.27
CA ALA A 72 12.71 12.26 -16.27
C ALA A 72 13.08 11.18 -17.29
N LEU A 73 12.19 10.24 -17.59
CA LEU A 73 12.41 9.20 -18.60
C LEU A 73 12.20 9.73 -20.04
N SER A 74 11.28 10.68 -20.23
CA SER A 74 10.84 11.12 -21.56
C SER A 74 11.59 12.33 -22.11
N LEU A 75 12.13 13.21 -21.26
CA LEU A 75 12.83 14.42 -21.71
C LEU A 75 14.32 14.36 -21.38
N THR A 76 15.17 14.55 -22.38
CA THR A 76 16.62 14.69 -22.23
C THR A 76 17.04 16.12 -22.52
N GLY A 77 17.39 16.89 -21.50
CA GLY A 77 17.88 18.27 -21.68
C GLY A 77 17.70 19.18 -20.47
N PHE A 78 18.15 20.43 -20.59
CA PHE A 78 18.00 21.46 -19.55
C PHE A 78 16.52 21.76 -19.24
N ASP A 79 15.63 21.65 -20.22
CA ASP A 79 14.19 21.86 -20.05
C ASP A 79 13.54 20.82 -19.12
N THR A 80 14.09 19.60 -19.03
CA THR A 80 13.66 18.57 -18.09
C THR A 80 13.87 19.01 -16.64
N TYR A 81 15.01 19.64 -16.35
CA TYR A 81 15.32 20.07 -14.98
C TYR A 81 14.39 21.19 -14.53
N ILE A 82 14.10 22.15 -15.42
CA ILE A 82 13.18 23.25 -15.11
C ILE A 82 11.76 22.74 -14.91
N THR A 83 11.28 21.85 -15.79
CA THR A 83 9.92 21.27 -15.67
C THR A 83 9.75 20.44 -14.39
N VAL A 84 10.74 19.62 -14.03
CA VAL A 84 10.74 18.87 -12.76
C VAL A 84 10.78 19.82 -11.56
N LEU A 85 11.59 20.87 -11.58
CA LEU A 85 11.69 21.85 -10.50
C LEU A 85 10.36 22.58 -10.27
N VAL A 86 9.72 23.06 -11.35
CA VAL A 86 8.41 23.73 -11.28
C VAL A 86 7.35 22.77 -10.73
N TYR A 87 7.36 21.51 -11.18
CA TYR A 87 6.41 20.52 -10.71
C TYR A 87 6.61 20.18 -9.22
N LEU A 88 7.85 20.03 -8.76
CA LEU A 88 8.17 19.86 -7.33
C LEU A 88 7.72 21.06 -6.48
N ALA A 89 7.85 22.28 -7.00
CA ALA A 89 7.36 23.48 -6.32
C ALA A 89 5.83 23.47 -6.16
N ILE A 90 5.08 23.04 -7.19
CA ILE A 90 3.63 22.91 -7.13
C ILE A 90 3.20 21.87 -6.09
N ILE A 91 3.89 20.71 -6.05
CA ILE A 91 3.63 19.68 -5.03
C ILE A 91 3.87 20.24 -3.63
N LEU A 92 4.98 20.95 -3.42
CA LEU A 92 5.34 21.53 -2.13
C LEU A 92 4.30 22.55 -1.67
N VAL A 93 3.84 23.44 -2.56
CA VAL A 93 2.75 24.37 -2.27
C VAL A 93 1.47 23.61 -1.92
N SER A 94 1.11 22.60 -2.70
CA SER A 94 -0.11 21.81 -2.47
C SER A 94 -0.08 21.08 -1.12
N ALA A 95 1.08 20.52 -0.74
CA ALA A 95 1.28 19.88 0.56
C ALA A 95 1.22 20.88 1.73
N LEU A 96 1.74 22.10 1.54
CA LEU A 96 1.65 23.17 2.54
C LEU A 96 0.21 23.69 2.71
N VAL A 97 -0.54 23.84 1.61
CA VAL A 97 -1.96 24.23 1.66
C VAL A 97 -2.77 23.18 2.40
N LEU A 98 -2.62 21.91 2.02
CA LEU A 98 -3.34 20.82 2.67
C LEU A 98 -3.00 20.72 4.17
N ARG A 99 -1.76 21.04 4.56
CA ARG A 99 -1.32 21.14 5.97
C ARG A 99 -1.85 22.38 6.70
N GLY A 100 -2.13 23.45 5.97
CA GLY A 100 -2.69 24.69 6.52
C GLY A 100 -4.21 24.69 6.68
N GLU A 101 -4.91 23.70 6.11
CA GLU A 101 -6.35 23.48 6.28
C GLU A 101 -6.69 22.53 7.46
N GLY A 102 -5.84 22.47 8.49
CA GLY A 102 -6.08 21.76 9.76
C GLY A 102 -5.89 22.67 10.96
#